data_AF-A0A2E3NIQ3-F1
#
_entry.id   AF-A0A2E3NIQ3-F1
#
_cell.length_a   1.000
_cell.length_b   1.000
_cell.length_c   1.000
_cell.angle_alpha   90.00
_cell.angle_beta   90.00
_cell.angle_gamma   90.00
#
_symmetry.space_group_name_H-M   'P 1'
#
loop_
_entity.id
_entity.type
_entity.pdbx_description
1 polymer ?
#
loop_
_entity_poly.entity_id
_entity_poly.type
_entity_poly.pdbx_seq_one_letter_code
_entity_poly.pdbx_strand_id
1 'polypeptide(L)'
;MLRFFASTTILLTCADHWTTWLCLHAPVSGWNVSEANPVADWLFQSAGLSGGLVIDLLITLGAIVFVFTTPVFDRVVKVGLLAVITSVTGYAVVNNVDAIQRMGLWTWPGLA
;
A
#
# COMPACT_ATOMS: atom_id res chain seq x y z
N MET A 1 8.09 16.71 11.15
CA MET A 1 8.50 15.29 11.04
C MET A 1 7.35 14.34 11.30
N LEU A 2 6.77 14.25 12.51
CA LEU A 2 5.67 13.30 12.78
C LEU A 2 4.48 13.45 11.83
N ARG A 3 3.93 14.67 11.68
CA ARG A 3 2.84 14.96 10.72
C ARG A 3 3.23 14.64 9.28
N PHE A 4 4.47 14.95 8.91
CA PHE A 4 4.98 14.66 7.56
C PHE A 4 4.95 13.16 7.29
N PHE A 5 5.58 12.34 8.14
CA PHE A 5 5.57 10.89 7.95
C PHE A 5 4.16 10.29 8.03
N ALA A 6 3.28 10.79 8.92
CA ALA A 6 1.89 10.32 8.94
C ALA A 6 1.16 10.62 7.61
N SER A 7 1.26 11.85 7.11
CA SER A 7 0.64 12.22 5.83
C SER A 7 1.26 11.47 4.65
N THR A 8 2.58 11.33 4.60
CA THR A 8 3.27 10.58 3.55
C THR A 8 2.88 9.10 3.59
N THR A 9 2.82 8.47 4.76
CA THR A 9 2.34 7.09 4.90
C THR A 9 0.92 6.96 4.35
N ILE A 10 0.00 7.85 4.72
CA ILE A 10 -1.39 7.78 4.22
C ILE A 10 -1.42 7.88 2.68
N LEU A 11 -0.69 8.84 2.10
CA LEU A 11 -0.63 8.99 0.65
C LEU A 11 -0.03 7.76 -0.04
N LEU A 12 1.04 7.20 0.53
CA LEU A 12 1.66 5.99 0.01
C LEU A 12 0.76 4.76 0.17
N THR A 13 0.02 4.62 1.26
CA THR A 13 -0.96 3.53 1.44
C THR A 13 -2.04 3.62 0.36
N CYS A 14 -2.56 4.82 0.07
CA CYS A 14 -3.52 4.98 -1.02
C CYS A 14 -2.91 4.63 -2.38
N ALA A 15 -1.66 5.03 -2.64
CA ALA A 15 -0.96 4.70 -3.87
C ALA A 15 -0.70 3.19 -3.99
N ASP A 16 -0.26 2.55 -2.90
CA ASP A 16 -0.02 1.12 -2.81
C ASP A 16 -1.29 0.35 -3.15
N HIS A 17 -2.39 0.67 -2.47
CA HIS A 17 -3.70 0.04 -2.70
C HIS A 17 -4.20 0.21 -4.12
N TRP A 18 -4.06 1.41 -4.70
CA TRP A 18 -4.43 1.62 -6.09
C TRP A 18 -3.56 0.78 -7.03
N THR A 19 -2.25 0.78 -6.84
CA THR A 19 -1.33 0.02 -7.69
C THR A 19 -1.50 -1.49 -7.54
N THR A 20 -1.75 -2.01 -6.33
CA THR A 20 -2.13 -3.40 -6.07
C THR A 20 -3.43 -3.76 -6.76
N TRP A 21 -4.45 -2.90 -6.68
CA TRP A 21 -5.70 -3.11 -7.40
C TRP A 21 -5.46 -3.20 -8.91
N LEU A 22 -4.69 -2.27 -9.49
CA LEU A 22 -4.33 -2.31 -10.91
C LEU A 22 -3.64 -3.62 -11.28
N CYS A 23 -2.70 -4.09 -10.46
CA CYS A 23 -1.96 -5.32 -10.71
C CYS A 23 -2.84 -6.58 -10.66
N LEU A 24 -3.84 -6.63 -9.77
CA LEU A 24 -4.55 -7.87 -9.44
C LEU A 24 -6.00 -7.95 -9.94
N HIS A 25 -6.64 -6.82 -10.27
CA HIS A 25 -8.07 -6.81 -10.62
C HIS A 25 -8.39 -7.50 -11.95
N ALA A 26 -7.44 -7.51 -12.89
CA ALA A 26 -7.62 -8.08 -14.21
C ALA A 26 -6.33 -8.83 -14.63
N PRO A 27 -6.37 -10.16 -14.78
CA PRO A 27 -5.20 -10.92 -15.20
C PRO A 27 -4.79 -10.53 -16.62
N VAL A 28 -3.52 -10.15 -16.78
CA VAL A 28 -2.91 -9.88 -18.09
C VAL A 28 -2.39 -11.20 -18.67
N SER A 29 -2.76 -11.51 -19.92
CA SER A 29 -2.32 -12.75 -20.57
C SER A 29 -0.79 -12.86 -20.59
N GLY A 30 -0.25 -14.02 -20.22
CA GLY A 30 1.19 -14.27 -20.11
C GLY A 30 1.82 -13.85 -18.78
N TRP A 31 1.08 -13.24 -17.86
CA TRP A 31 1.54 -12.88 -16.52
C TRP A 31 0.86 -13.72 -15.44
N ASN A 32 1.62 -14.07 -14.41
CA ASN A 32 1.09 -14.61 -13.16
C ASN A 32 1.49 -13.64 -12.04
N VAL A 33 0.53 -12.81 -11.61
CA VAL A 33 0.75 -11.78 -10.60
C VAL A 33 0.00 -12.17 -9.35
N SER A 34 0.72 -12.13 -8.23
CA SER A 34 0.18 -12.43 -6.90
C SER A 34 0.65 -11.37 -5.91
N GLU A 35 -0.11 -11.19 -4.85
CA GLU A 35 0.33 -10.38 -3.71
C GLU A 35 1.54 -11.04 -3.03
N ALA A 36 2.59 -10.26 -2.76
CA ALA A 36 3.82 -10.77 -2.17
C ALA A 36 3.73 -10.92 -0.65
N ASN A 37 2.89 -10.11 -0.01
CA ASN A 37 2.62 -10.22 1.42
C ASN A 37 1.62 -11.37 1.69
N PRO A 38 2.02 -12.47 2.34
CA PRO A 38 1.16 -13.63 2.54
C PRO A 38 -0.10 -13.33 3.37
N VAL A 39 -0.05 -12.32 4.25
CA VAL A 39 -1.21 -11.90 5.04
C VAL A 39 -2.22 -11.16 4.17
N ALA A 40 -1.73 -10.28 3.30
CA ALA A 40 -2.58 -9.54 2.37
C ALA A 40 -3.16 -10.49 1.30
N ASP A 41 -2.36 -11.42 0.77
CA ASP A 41 -2.82 -12.45 -0.15
C ASP A 41 -3.94 -13.31 0.46
N TRP A 42 -3.74 -13.80 1.68
CA TRP A 42 -4.79 -14.51 2.44
C TRP A 42 -6.07 -13.67 2.60
N LEU A 43 -5.92 -12.37 2.92
CA LEU A 43 -7.04 -11.45 3.09
C LEU A 43 -7.80 -11.25 1.78
N PHE A 44 -7.09 -11.09 0.66
CA PHE A 44 -7.69 -10.92 -0.68
C PHE A 44 -8.39 -12.21 -1.14
N GLN A 45 -7.83 -13.37 -0.85
CA GLN A 45 -8.48 -14.66 -1.13
C GLN A 45 -9.73 -14.87 -0.27
N SER A 46 -9.74 -14.38 0.97
CA SER A 46 -10.85 -14.57 1.91
C SER A 46 -12.00 -13.57 1.70
N ALA A 47 -11.68 -12.29 1.44
CA ALA A 47 -12.65 -11.20 1.35
C ALA A 47 -12.87 -10.66 -0.08
N GLY A 48 -12.16 -11.21 -1.07
CA GLY A 48 -12.01 -10.63 -2.40
C GLY A 48 -11.05 -9.44 -2.41
N LEU A 49 -10.50 -9.11 -3.58
CA LEU A 49 -9.52 -8.03 -3.74
C LEU A 49 -10.03 -6.68 -3.18
N SER A 50 -11.19 -6.22 -3.64
CA SER A 50 -11.75 -4.93 -3.20
C SER A 50 -12.09 -4.93 -1.71
N GLY A 51 -12.68 -6.01 -1.19
CA GLY A 51 -13.04 -6.13 0.21
C GLY A 51 -11.80 -6.15 1.12
N GLY A 52 -10.79 -6.92 0.73
CA GLY A 52 -9.53 -7.01 1.44
C GLY A 52 -8.74 -5.69 1.43
N LEU A 53 -8.71 -4.97 0.30
CA LEU A 53 -8.09 -3.63 0.24
C LEU A 53 -8.80 -2.64 1.19
N VAL A 54 -10.13 -2.64 1.25
CA VAL A 54 -10.86 -1.79 2.21
C VAL A 54 -10.52 -2.15 3.65
N ILE A 55 -10.48 -3.44 3.99
CA ILE A 55 -10.13 -3.90 5.34
C ILE A 55 -8.70 -3.48 5.69
N ASP A 56 -7.74 -3.72 4.80
CA ASP A 56 -6.34 -3.34 4.99
C ASP A 56 -6.18 -1.82 5.16
N LEU A 57 -6.95 -1.03 4.40
CA LEU A 57 -6.93 0.43 4.48
C LEU A 57 -7.39 0.90 5.85
N LEU A 58 -8.50 0.34 6.34
CA LEU A 58 -9.05 0.68 7.66
C LEU A 58 -8.09 0.28 8.79
N ILE A 59 -7.48 -0.90 8.70
CA ILE A 59 -6.48 -1.35 9.68
C ILE A 59 -5.26 -0.42 9.68
N THR A 60 -4.73 -0.11 8.49
CA THR A 60 -3.55 0.75 8.34
C THR A 60 -3.83 2.16 8.84
N LEU A 61 -4.97 2.77 8.48
CA LEU A 61 -5.37 4.07 9.01
C LEU A 61 -5.55 4.04 10.53
N GLY A 62 -6.17 2.99 11.07
CA GLY A 62 -6.31 2.78 12.51
C GLY A 62 -4.95 2.72 13.21
N ALA A 63 -3.98 1.99 12.64
CA ALA A 63 -2.62 1.88 13.17
C ALA A 63 -1.88 3.23 13.14
N ILE A 64 -2.00 3.99 12.04
CA ILE A 64 -1.40 5.33 11.93
C ILE A 64 -2.00 6.28 12.96
N VAL A 65 -3.34 6.30 13.09
CA VAL A 65 -4.04 7.12 14.10
C VAL A 65 -3.60 6.72 15.50
N PHE A 66 -3.51 5.42 15.80
CA PHE A 66 -3.02 4.94 17.08
C PHE A 66 -1.59 5.41 17.36
N VAL A 67 -0.63 5.18 16.46
CA VAL A 67 0.78 5.62 16.63
C VAL A 67 0.86 7.13 16.80
N PHE A 68 0.06 7.89 16.05
CA PHE A 68 0.04 9.34 16.11
C PHE A 68 -0.47 9.84 17.47
N THR A 69 -1.57 9.28 17.96
CA THR A 69 -2.31 9.78 19.14
C THR A 69 -1.90 9.16 20.47
N THR A 70 -1.37 7.93 20.47
CA THR A 70 -1.09 7.19 21.70
C THR A 70 -0.06 7.90 22.58
N PRO A 71 -0.26 8.03 23.90
CA PRO A 71 0.74 8.58 24.81
C PRO A 71 1.82 7.57 25.19
N VAL A 72 1.66 6.29 24.81
CA VAL A 72 2.55 5.18 25.21
C VAL A 72 3.96 5.34 24.64
N PHE A 73 4.08 5.85 23.41
CA PHE A 73 5.38 6.03 22.75
C PHE A 73 5.85 7.48 22.81
N ASP A 74 7.13 7.65 23.07
CA ASP A 74 7.78 8.94 22.95
C ASP A 74 7.87 9.38 21.48
N ARG A 75 8.25 10.65 21.27
CA ARG A 75 8.25 11.24 19.92
C ARG A 75 9.23 10.55 18.97
N VAL A 76 10.38 10.09 19.47
CA VAL A 76 11.41 9.46 18.64
C VAL A 76 10.93 8.12 18.13
N VAL A 77 10.36 7.27 19.00
CA VAL A 77 9.80 5.98 18.60
C VAL A 77 8.68 6.15 17.58
N LYS A 78 7.76 7.10 17.78
CA LYS A 78 6.68 7.36 16.79
C LYS A 78 7.21 7.74 15.41
N VAL A 79 8.23 8.61 15.37
CA VAL A 79 8.86 9.02 14.10
C VAL A 79 9.57 7.84 13.46
N GLY A 80 10.31 7.03 14.23
CA GLY A 80 10.98 5.84 13.74
C GLY A 80 9.99 4.83 13.15
N LEU A 81 8.91 4.52 13.87
CA LEU A 81 7.86 3.61 13.38
C LEU A 81 7.23 4.11 12.09
N LEU A 82 6.79 5.37 12.05
CA LEU A 82 6.19 5.92 10.83
C LEU A 82 7.19 5.98 9.67
N ALA A 83 8.47 6.28 9.91
CA ALA A 83 9.49 6.29 8.87
C ALA A 83 9.72 4.89 8.27
N VAL A 84 9.74 3.83 9.10
CA VAL A 84 9.82 2.45 8.62
C VAL A 84 8.60 2.10 7.79
N ILE A 85 7.38 2.40 8.29
CA ILE A 85 6.13 2.13 7.56
C ILE A 85 6.14 2.88 6.22
N THR A 86 6.42 4.19 6.22
CA THR A 86 6.55 5.00 5.01
C THR A 86 7.52 4.35 4.00
N SER A 87 8.67 3.87 4.46
CA SER A 87 9.71 3.32 3.58
C SER A 87 9.29 1.98 2.95
N VAL A 88 8.70 1.09 3.75
CA VAL A 88 8.22 -0.22 3.26
C VAL A 88 7.04 -0.04 2.30
N THR A 89 6.07 0.81 2.63
CA THR A 89 4.96 1.12 1.72
C THR A 89 5.45 1.80 0.45
N GLY A 90 6.44 2.70 0.55
CA GLY A 90 7.06 3.30 -0.63
C GLY A 90 7.73 2.27 -1.54
N TYR A 91 8.41 1.27 -0.97
CA TYR A 91 9.00 0.16 -1.72
C TYR A 91 7.92 -0.68 -2.42
N ALA A 92 6.80 -0.97 -1.76
CA ALA A 92 5.67 -1.68 -2.36
C ALA A 92 5.09 -0.93 -3.57
N VAL A 93 4.87 0.39 -3.44
CA VAL A 93 4.44 1.25 -4.56
C VAL A 93 5.40 1.14 -5.75
N VAL A 94 6.71 1.23 -5.51
CA VAL A 94 7.73 1.14 -6.58
C VAL A 94 7.67 -0.22 -7.28
N ASN A 95 7.57 -1.32 -6.53
CA ASN A 95 7.43 -2.66 -7.10
C ASN A 95 6.14 -2.79 -7.93
N ASN A 96 5.01 -2.30 -7.43
CA ASN A 96 3.75 -2.37 -8.15
C ASN A 96 3.79 -1.53 -9.43
N VAL A 97 4.43 -0.34 -9.40
CA VAL A 97 4.62 0.49 -10.59
C VAL A 97 5.49 -0.21 -11.64
N ASP A 98 6.60 -0.84 -11.24
CA ASP A 98 7.44 -1.64 -12.15
C ASP A 98 6.64 -2.80 -12.76
N ALA A 99 5.84 -3.51 -11.95
CA ALA A 99 4.96 -4.56 -12.43
C ALA A 99 3.91 -4.03 -13.44
N ILE A 100 3.25 -2.92 -13.14
CA ILE A 100 2.29 -2.24 -14.02
C ILE A 100 2.94 -1.85 -15.36
N GLN A 101 4.16 -1.31 -15.33
CA GLN A 101 4.90 -0.95 -16.53
C GLN A 101 5.23 -2.18 -17.39
N ARG A 102 5.72 -3.26 -16.78
CA ARG A 102 6.06 -4.50 -17.50
C ARG A 102 4.83 -5.21 -18.07
N MET A 103 3.70 -5.13 -17.39
CA MET A 103 2.42 -5.66 -17.86
C MET A 103 1.76 -4.79 -18.94
N GLY A 104 2.27 -3.58 -19.20
CA GLY A 104 1.64 -2.65 -20.14
C GLY A 104 0.32 -2.06 -19.64
N LEU A 105 0.07 -2.10 -18.33
CA LEU A 105 -1.12 -1.51 -17.70
C LEU A 105 -0.99 0.02 -17.54
N TRP A 106 0.20 0.57 -17.73
CA TRP A 106 0.45 2.01 -17.74
C TRP A 106 0.01 2.64 -19.07
N THR A 107 -1.28 2.61 -19.40
CA THR A 107 -1.83 3.39 -20.52
C THR A 107 -2.35 4.72 -19.99
N TRP A 108 -1.48 5.73 -19.91
CA TRP A 108 -1.93 7.12 -19.75
C TRP A 108 -2.32 7.65 -21.15
N PRO A 109 -3.60 7.97 -21.44
CA PRO A 109 -4.02 8.40 -22.78
C PRO A 109 -3.40 9.72 -23.25
N GLY A 110 -2.68 10.44 -22.39
CA GLY A 110 -2.11 11.77 -22.65
C GLY A 110 -0.61 11.81 -22.99
N LEU A 111 0.04 10.67 -23.26
CA LEU A 111 1.46 10.60 -23.66
C LEU A 111 1.70 9.71 -24.90
N ALA A 112 0.67 9.51 -25.72
CA ALA A 112 0.78 8.90 -27.05
C ALA A 112 0.67 9.98 -28.14
#